data_AF-S4XQW4-F1
#
_entry.id   AF-S4XQW4-F1
#
_cell.length_a   1.000
_cell.length_b   1.000
_cell.length_c   1.000
_cell.angle_alpha   90.00
_cell.angle_beta   90.00
_cell.angle_gamma   90.00
#
_symmetry.space_group_name_H-M   'P 1'
#
loop_
_entity.id
_entity.type
_entity.pdbx_description
1 polymer ?
#
loop_
_entity_poly.entity_id
_entity_poly.type
_entity_poly.pdbx_seq_one_letter_code
_entity_poly.pdbx_strand_id
1 'polypeptide(L)'
;MLALLERVAARSPRPEARNFHLLAEGVTAFARGEIERAEVLLGRSSAALGAHGGESGSGGSFAHALLATVLWLQGKIPGLAAITAELLAEARERGDRYRETMIRLNGAYLLDLAADRPTSARAAVDAAMERWSRAGYHLQHFREVLARGRIALYEGDAAAALRFVLAATPPLLGSGMVAIPLVRGELHYLRALASLAVAARGSARAVALRALALADARALDRRDVFWGPPVAAMIRASVAAQRGRAAEAAERMRGAEAALDRLGAALLAAAARRARGVWLGGDEGRALVAAADAWMEARGVRRPERFAATLGG
;
A
#
# COMPACT_ATOMS: atom_id res chain seq x y z
N MET A 1 -9.96 6.83 25.13
CA MET A 1 -10.61 5.73 24.39
C MET A 1 -9.96 4.38 24.68
N LEU A 2 -8.67 4.15 24.42
CA LEU A 2 -8.03 2.84 24.66
C LEU A 2 -8.14 2.34 26.12
N ALA A 3 -7.86 3.19 27.12
CA ALA A 3 -8.03 2.83 28.53
C ALA A 3 -9.48 2.48 28.92
N LEU A 4 -10.47 2.97 28.18
CA LEU A 4 -11.87 2.58 28.38
C LEU A 4 -12.12 1.19 27.76
N LEU A 5 -11.62 0.95 26.54
CA LEU A 5 -11.72 -0.35 25.87
C LEU A 5 -11.01 -1.45 26.67
N GLU A 6 -9.84 -1.16 27.24
CA GLU A 6 -9.10 -2.09 28.11
C GLU A 6 -9.93 -2.48 29.34
N ARG A 7 -10.50 -1.49 30.05
CA ARG A 7 -11.36 -1.74 31.21
C ARG A 7 -12.62 -2.54 30.87
N VAL A 8 -13.21 -2.29 29.70
CA VAL A 8 -14.39 -3.03 29.22
C VAL A 8 -13.99 -4.47 28.84
N ALA A 9 -12.88 -4.66 28.13
CA ALA A 9 -12.39 -5.98 27.73
C ALA A 9 -11.97 -6.84 28.93
N ALA A 10 -11.34 -6.24 29.95
CA ALA A 10 -10.93 -6.93 31.18
C ALA A 10 -12.12 -7.45 31.99
N ARG A 11 -13.26 -6.75 31.95
CA ARG A 11 -14.49 -7.10 32.67
C ARG A 11 -15.46 -7.96 31.84
N SER A 12 -15.18 -8.15 30.56
CA SER A 12 -16.03 -8.93 29.66
C SER A 12 -15.80 -10.43 29.86
N PRO A 13 -16.87 -11.23 30.06
CA PRO A 13 -16.76 -12.69 30.07
C PRO A 13 -16.54 -13.27 28.66
N ARG A 14 -16.72 -12.46 27.60
CA ARG A 14 -16.54 -12.84 26.20
C ARG A 14 -15.09 -12.68 25.75
N PRO A 15 -14.40 -13.76 25.31
CA PRO A 15 -13.03 -13.70 24.80
C PRO A 15 -12.85 -12.71 23.64
N GLU A 16 -13.88 -12.50 22.82
CA GLU A 16 -13.88 -11.61 21.66
C GLU A 16 -13.58 -10.16 22.05
N ALA A 17 -14.00 -9.71 23.24
CA ALA A 17 -13.74 -8.35 23.71
C ALA A 17 -12.24 -8.08 23.86
N ARG A 18 -11.45 -9.08 24.26
CA ARG A 18 -9.99 -8.98 24.35
C ARG A 18 -9.36 -8.92 22.96
N ASN A 19 -9.88 -9.71 22.01
CA ASN A 19 -9.40 -9.72 20.63
C ASN A 19 -9.68 -8.40 19.91
N PHE A 20 -10.84 -7.78 20.13
CA PHE A 20 -11.15 -6.45 19.61
C PHE A 20 -10.35 -5.33 20.29
N HIS A 21 -10.03 -5.47 21.58
CA HIS A 21 -9.12 -4.54 22.25
C HIS A 21 -7.73 -4.59 21.61
N LEU A 22 -7.19 -5.79 21.39
CA LEU A 22 -5.91 -6.00 20.71
C LEU A 22 -5.90 -5.42 19.29
N LEU A 23 -7.00 -5.58 18.54
CA LEU A 23 -7.17 -4.93 17.25
C LEU A 23 -7.12 -3.40 17.37
N ALA A 24 -7.83 -2.81 18.34
CA ALA A 24 -7.82 -1.36 18.56
C ALA A 24 -6.42 -0.82 18.92
N GLU A 25 -5.65 -1.56 19.71
CA GLU A 25 -4.26 -1.23 19.99
C GLU A 25 -3.39 -1.31 18.73
N GLY A 26 -3.55 -2.37 17.93
CA GLY A 26 -2.82 -2.53 16.66
C GLY A 26 -3.14 -1.42 15.65
N VAL A 27 -4.41 -1.04 15.53
CA VAL A 27 -4.84 0.10 14.70
C VAL A 27 -4.26 1.41 15.21
N THR A 28 -4.17 1.59 16.53
CA THR A 28 -3.57 2.81 17.11
C THR A 28 -2.07 2.86 16.85
N ALA A 29 -1.36 1.75 17.04
CA ALA A 29 0.07 1.64 16.72
C ALA A 29 0.30 1.93 15.22
N PHE A 30 -0.52 1.35 14.34
CA PHE A 30 -0.48 1.63 12.91
C PHE A 30 -0.70 3.12 12.61
N ALA A 31 -1.75 3.73 13.16
CA ALA A 31 -2.06 5.14 12.92
C ALA A 31 -0.94 6.09 13.40
N ARG A 32 -0.20 5.71 14.45
CA ARG A 32 0.94 6.46 14.98
C ARG A 32 2.26 6.21 14.24
N GLY A 33 2.29 5.24 13.32
CA GLY A 33 3.53 4.84 12.64
C GLY A 33 4.47 4.01 13.51
N GLU A 34 3.98 3.40 14.60
CA GLU A 34 4.72 2.44 15.42
C GLU A 34 4.77 1.08 14.68
N ILE A 35 5.43 1.02 13.51
CA ILE A 35 5.31 -0.09 12.53
C ILE A 35 5.60 -1.46 13.16
N GLU A 36 6.69 -1.60 13.91
CA GLU A 36 7.06 -2.87 14.54
C GLU A 36 6.03 -3.33 15.58
N ARG A 37 5.52 -2.40 16.38
CA ARG A 37 4.47 -2.68 17.35
C ARG A 37 3.16 -3.04 16.65
N ALA A 38 2.83 -2.33 15.57
CA ALA A 38 1.65 -2.59 14.76
C ALA A 38 1.71 -4.00 14.16
N GLU A 39 2.85 -4.44 13.63
CA GLU A 39 3.06 -5.80 13.10
C GLU A 39 2.69 -6.86 14.15
N VAL A 40 3.24 -6.75 15.37
CA VAL A 40 3.00 -7.72 16.45
C VAL A 40 1.53 -7.74 16.86
N LEU A 41 0.92 -6.56 17.09
CA LEU A 41 -0.47 -6.45 17.57
C LEU A 41 -1.48 -6.87 16.49
N LEU A 42 -1.26 -6.49 15.23
CA LEU A 42 -2.11 -6.86 14.11
C LEU A 42 -1.98 -8.36 13.77
N GLY A 43 -0.77 -8.93 13.87
CA GLY A 43 -0.55 -10.37 13.73
C GLY A 43 -1.34 -11.17 14.77
N ARG A 44 -1.20 -10.81 16.05
CA ARG A 44 -1.92 -11.48 17.14
C ARG A 44 -3.44 -11.29 17.02
N SER A 45 -3.92 -10.09 16.70
CA SER A 45 -5.37 -9.86 16.54
C SER A 45 -5.94 -10.55 15.32
N SER A 46 -5.21 -10.61 14.20
CA SER A 46 -5.66 -11.31 13.00
C SER A 46 -5.82 -12.81 13.25
N ALA A 47 -4.88 -13.44 13.95
CA ALA A 47 -4.99 -14.85 14.33
C ALA A 47 -6.15 -15.10 15.31
N ALA A 48 -6.24 -14.28 16.37
CA ALA A 48 -7.26 -14.46 17.41
C ALA A 48 -8.70 -14.21 16.90
N LEU A 49 -8.89 -13.21 16.04
CA LEU A 49 -10.21 -12.94 15.42
C LEU A 49 -10.52 -13.91 14.27
N GLY A 50 -9.51 -14.50 13.63
CA GLY A 50 -9.69 -15.50 12.57
C GLY A 50 -10.20 -16.85 13.08
N ALA A 51 -9.82 -17.23 14.30
CA ALA A 51 -10.18 -18.52 14.90
C ALA A 51 -11.64 -18.62 15.38
N HIS A 52 -12.30 -17.49 15.67
CA HIS A 52 -13.68 -17.47 16.16
C HIS A 52 -14.64 -17.13 15.02
N GLY A 53 -15.04 -18.15 14.25
CA GLY A 53 -15.89 -18.07 13.06
C GLY A 53 -17.36 -17.66 13.32
N GLY A 54 -17.60 -16.50 13.93
CA GLY A 54 -18.92 -15.88 14.02
C GLY A 54 -19.21 -14.93 12.85
N GLU A 55 -20.47 -14.49 12.73
CA GLU A 55 -21.02 -13.57 11.71
C GLU A 55 -20.28 -12.20 11.58
N SER A 56 -19.21 -11.97 12.36
CA SER A 56 -18.42 -10.74 12.45
C SER A 56 -16.95 -10.91 11.96
N GLY A 57 -16.69 -11.77 10.98
CA GLY A 57 -15.36 -11.98 10.35
C GLY A 57 -14.67 -10.75 9.74
N SER A 58 -15.32 -9.57 9.79
CA SER A 58 -14.78 -8.29 9.36
C SER A 58 -13.60 -7.81 10.20
N GLY A 59 -13.58 -8.10 11.51
CA GLY A 59 -12.49 -7.68 12.41
C GLY A 59 -11.15 -8.33 12.06
N GLY A 60 -11.14 -9.66 11.88
CA GLY A 60 -9.95 -10.40 11.45
C GLY A 60 -9.50 -10.01 10.04
N SER A 61 -10.45 -9.84 9.11
CA SER A 61 -10.15 -9.38 7.74
C SER A 61 -9.54 -7.97 7.73
N PHE A 62 -10.00 -7.07 8.59
CA PHE A 62 -9.45 -5.72 8.74
C PHE A 62 -8.06 -5.74 9.37
N ALA A 63 -7.85 -6.54 10.42
CA ALA A 63 -6.54 -6.76 11.04
C ALA A 63 -5.52 -7.26 10.01
N HIS A 64 -5.91 -8.26 9.22
CA HIS A 64 -5.08 -8.80 8.15
C HIS A 64 -4.74 -7.75 7.09
N ALA A 65 -5.72 -6.95 6.64
CA ALA A 65 -5.47 -5.92 5.63
C ALA A 65 -4.41 -4.90 6.11
N LEU A 66 -4.48 -4.47 7.37
CA LEU A 66 -3.48 -3.57 7.94
C LEU A 66 -2.12 -4.26 8.14
N LEU A 67 -2.10 -5.52 8.59
CA LEU A 67 -0.87 -6.30 8.71
C LEU A 67 -0.18 -6.47 7.36
N ALA A 68 -0.94 -6.75 6.30
CA ALA A 68 -0.43 -6.85 4.94
C ALA A 68 0.21 -5.53 4.50
N THR A 69 -0.42 -4.38 4.77
CA THR A 69 0.17 -3.06 4.54
C THR A 69 1.47 -2.87 5.34
N VAL A 70 1.52 -3.27 6.61
CA VAL A 70 2.72 -3.15 7.46
C VAL A 70 3.87 -3.97 6.90
N LEU A 71 3.65 -5.27 6.64
CA LEU A 71 4.67 -6.15 6.09
C LEU A 71 5.15 -5.68 4.72
N TRP A 72 4.24 -5.17 3.89
CA TRP A 72 4.56 -4.54 2.63
C TRP A 72 5.47 -3.33 2.80
N LEU A 73 5.11 -2.37 3.66
CA LEU A 73 5.91 -1.17 3.91
C LEU A 73 7.33 -1.51 4.41
N GLN A 74 7.47 -2.54 5.25
CA GLN A 74 8.75 -3.04 5.75
C GLN A 74 9.54 -3.83 4.69
N GLY A 75 8.92 -4.22 3.58
CA GLY A 75 9.49 -5.14 2.59
C GLY A 75 9.63 -6.58 3.09
N LYS A 76 8.88 -6.98 4.11
CA LYS A 76 8.81 -8.35 4.62
C LYS A 76 7.93 -9.24 3.70
N ILE A 77 8.29 -9.32 2.42
CA ILE A 77 7.52 -10.07 1.41
C ILE A 77 7.39 -11.57 1.75
N PRO A 78 8.42 -12.28 2.27
CA PRO A 78 8.24 -13.67 2.71
C PRO A 78 7.24 -13.80 3.86
N GLY A 79 7.24 -12.84 4.79
CA GLY A 79 6.25 -12.78 5.87
C GLY A 79 4.84 -12.55 5.34
N LEU A 80 4.68 -11.62 4.38
CA LEU A 80 3.41 -11.40 3.68
C LEU A 80 2.92 -12.67 2.99
N ALA A 81 3.82 -13.39 2.31
CA ALA A 81 3.50 -14.65 1.63
C ALA A 81 2.99 -15.71 2.60
N ALA A 82 3.67 -15.89 3.74
CA ALA A 82 3.29 -16.86 4.76
C ALA A 82 1.88 -16.56 5.31
N ILE A 83 1.63 -15.33 5.76
CA ILE A 83 0.31 -14.98 6.32
C ILE A 83 -0.80 -15.04 5.26
N THR A 84 -0.52 -14.67 4.01
CA THR A 84 -1.53 -14.70 2.93
C THR A 84 -1.90 -16.15 2.60
N ALA A 85 -0.91 -17.06 2.55
CA ALA A 85 -1.17 -18.47 2.27
C ALA A 85 -2.02 -19.13 3.36
N GLU A 86 -1.66 -18.92 4.63
CA GLU A 86 -2.39 -19.44 5.79
C GLU A 86 -3.86 -18.98 5.78
N LEU A 87 -4.09 -17.67 5.68
CA LEU A 87 -5.43 -17.11 5.79
C LEU A 87 -6.30 -17.42 4.56
N LEU A 88 -5.68 -17.62 3.39
CA LEU A 88 -6.41 -18.04 2.19
C LEU A 88 -6.83 -19.51 2.28
N ALA A 89 -5.99 -20.39 2.84
CA ALA A 89 -6.35 -21.78 3.11
C ALA A 89 -7.53 -21.86 4.10
N GLU A 90 -7.43 -21.11 5.20
CA GLU A 90 -8.47 -21.02 6.23
C GLU A 90 -9.80 -20.48 5.66
N ALA A 91 -9.76 -19.41 4.86
CA ALA A 91 -10.96 -18.85 4.24
C ALA A 91 -11.65 -19.85 3.30
N ARG A 92 -10.88 -20.63 2.53
CA ARG A 92 -11.41 -21.65 1.63
C ARG A 92 -12.02 -22.84 2.37
N GLU A 93 -11.33 -23.33 3.40
CA GLU A 93 -11.83 -24.43 4.24
C GLU A 93 -13.20 -24.09 4.85
N ARG A 94 -13.40 -22.83 5.23
CA ARG A 94 -14.66 -22.36 5.84
C ARG A 94 -15.69 -21.81 4.84
N GLY A 95 -15.36 -21.78 3.54
CA GLY A 95 -16.21 -21.15 2.53
C GLY A 95 -16.43 -19.65 2.72
N ASP A 96 -15.53 -18.96 3.44
CA ASP A 96 -15.59 -17.52 3.69
C ASP A 96 -15.14 -16.72 2.46
N ARG A 97 -16.09 -16.52 1.56
CA ARG A 97 -15.87 -15.80 0.29
C ARG A 97 -15.53 -14.32 0.51
N TYR A 98 -16.07 -13.69 1.55
CA TYR A 98 -15.74 -12.30 1.87
C TYR A 98 -14.25 -12.17 2.18
N ARG A 99 -13.75 -13.03 3.07
CA ARG A 99 -12.36 -13.01 3.51
C ARG A 99 -11.41 -13.39 2.39
N GLU A 100 -11.74 -14.40 1.59
CA GLU A 100 -10.96 -14.76 0.39
C GLU A 100 -10.83 -13.57 -0.57
N THR A 101 -11.94 -12.90 -0.91
CA THR A 101 -11.90 -11.70 -1.76
C THR A 101 -11.02 -10.61 -1.15
N MET A 102 -11.16 -10.34 0.15
CA MET A 102 -10.37 -9.29 0.82
C MET A 102 -8.87 -9.62 0.84
N ILE A 103 -8.47 -10.87 1.12
CA ILE A 103 -7.05 -11.29 1.10
C ILE A 103 -6.45 -11.08 -0.28
N ARG A 104 -7.19 -11.48 -1.34
CA ARG A 104 -6.74 -11.35 -2.74
C ARG A 104 -6.53 -9.88 -3.14
N LEU A 105 -7.44 -9.00 -2.72
CA LEU A 105 -7.42 -7.58 -3.06
C LEU A 105 -6.46 -6.73 -2.22
N ASN A 106 -5.98 -7.21 -1.06
CA ASN A 106 -5.07 -6.46 -0.18
C ASN A 106 -3.59 -6.84 -0.33
N GLY A 107 -3.28 -8.14 -0.39
CA GLY A 107 -1.90 -8.62 -0.32
C GLY A 107 -1.50 -9.58 -1.43
N ALA A 108 -2.41 -10.45 -1.89
CA ALA A 108 -2.01 -11.54 -2.78
C ALA A 108 -1.49 -11.05 -4.15
N TYR A 109 -2.12 -10.03 -4.75
CA TYR A 109 -1.65 -9.51 -6.03
C TYR A 109 -0.23 -8.93 -5.92
N LEU A 110 0.15 -8.38 -4.77
CA LEU A 110 1.50 -7.85 -4.53
C LEU A 110 2.57 -8.94 -4.54
N LEU A 111 2.24 -10.13 -4.04
CA LEU A 111 3.11 -11.31 -4.10
C LEU A 111 3.29 -11.79 -5.55
N ASP A 112 2.22 -11.75 -6.34
CA ASP A 112 2.29 -12.04 -7.77
C ASP A 112 3.17 -11.03 -8.51
N LEU A 113 3.07 -9.74 -8.19
CA LEU A 113 3.97 -8.72 -8.74
C LEU A 113 5.43 -8.93 -8.29
N ALA A 114 5.67 -9.28 -7.03
CA ALA A 114 7.02 -9.58 -6.53
C ALA A 114 7.63 -10.77 -7.27
N ALA A 115 6.82 -11.77 -7.60
CA ALA A 115 7.22 -12.96 -8.36
C ALA A 115 7.26 -12.76 -9.89
N ASP A 116 7.03 -11.54 -10.40
CA ASP A 116 6.93 -11.23 -11.84
C ASP A 116 5.80 -11.97 -12.58
N ARG A 117 4.64 -12.09 -11.93
CA ARG A 117 3.44 -12.77 -12.46
C ARG A 117 2.23 -11.82 -12.59
N PRO A 118 2.33 -10.71 -13.35
CA PRO A 118 1.24 -9.71 -13.45
C PRO A 118 -0.06 -10.26 -14.04
N THR A 119 0.02 -11.23 -14.97
CA THR A 119 -1.15 -11.92 -15.53
C THR A 119 -1.91 -12.70 -14.46
N SER A 120 -1.19 -13.41 -13.58
CA SER A 120 -1.79 -14.12 -12.43
C SER A 120 -2.45 -13.13 -11.48
N ALA A 121 -1.77 -12.02 -11.16
CA ALA A 121 -2.30 -10.98 -10.29
C ALA A 121 -3.63 -10.43 -10.84
N ARG A 122 -3.72 -10.18 -12.14
CA ARG A 122 -4.94 -9.71 -12.80
C ARG A 122 -6.06 -10.74 -12.72
N ALA A 123 -5.77 -11.99 -13.11
CA ALA A 123 -6.74 -13.07 -13.07
C ALA A 123 -7.28 -13.29 -11.64
N ALA A 124 -6.44 -13.16 -10.63
CA ALA A 124 -6.84 -13.26 -9.23
C ALA A 124 -7.76 -12.12 -8.78
N VAL A 125 -7.50 -10.87 -9.23
CA VAL A 125 -8.38 -9.72 -8.98
C VAL A 125 -9.71 -9.86 -9.71
N ASP A 126 -9.69 -10.32 -10.97
CA ASP A 126 -10.90 -10.54 -11.76
C ASP A 126 -11.79 -11.62 -11.12
N ALA A 127 -11.21 -12.76 -10.75
CA ALA A 127 -11.93 -13.83 -10.06
C ALA A 127 -12.49 -13.38 -8.70
N ALA A 128 -11.77 -12.54 -7.95
CA ALA A 128 -12.23 -12.02 -6.66
C ALA A 128 -13.45 -11.09 -6.81
N MET A 129 -13.59 -10.43 -7.96
CA MET A 129 -14.65 -9.44 -8.23
C MET A 129 -15.80 -9.96 -9.11
N GLU A 130 -15.63 -11.09 -9.82
CA GLU A 130 -16.61 -11.66 -10.75
C GLU A 130 -18.01 -11.81 -10.15
N ARG A 131 -18.08 -12.25 -8.89
CA ARG A 131 -19.34 -12.52 -8.19
C ARG A 131 -19.67 -11.47 -7.14
N TRP A 132 -18.93 -10.37 -7.09
CA TRP A 132 -19.17 -9.29 -6.13
C TRP A 132 -20.24 -8.35 -6.67
N SER A 133 -21.16 -7.93 -5.80
CA SER A 133 -22.23 -7.00 -6.20
C SER A 133 -21.64 -5.69 -6.69
N ARG A 134 -22.13 -5.21 -7.85
CA ARG A 134 -21.83 -3.88 -8.39
C ARG A 134 -22.80 -2.80 -7.86
N ALA A 135 -23.78 -3.17 -7.04
CA ALA A 135 -24.66 -2.21 -6.39
C ALA A 135 -23.91 -1.47 -5.27
N GLY A 136 -23.91 -0.14 -5.31
CA GLY A 136 -23.21 0.69 -4.35
C GLY A 136 -21.67 0.68 -4.50
N TYR A 137 -21.00 1.47 -3.67
CA TYR A 137 -19.54 1.57 -3.65
C TYR A 137 -18.98 1.14 -2.29
N HIS A 138 -18.29 -0.01 -2.26
CA HIS A 138 -17.80 -0.67 -1.05
C HIS A 138 -16.28 -0.75 -1.04
N LEU A 139 -15.71 -1.16 0.10
CA LEU A 139 -14.27 -1.27 0.29
C LEU A 139 -13.60 -2.17 -0.75
N GLN A 140 -14.28 -3.24 -1.19
CA GLN A 140 -13.81 -4.16 -2.23
C GLN A 140 -13.59 -3.42 -3.56
N HIS A 141 -14.50 -2.53 -3.96
CA HIS A 141 -14.35 -1.72 -5.17
C HIS A 141 -13.15 -0.78 -5.08
N PHE A 142 -12.92 -0.18 -3.91
CA PHE A 142 -11.73 0.65 -3.70
C PHE A 142 -10.44 -0.19 -3.74
N ARG A 143 -10.43 -1.37 -3.11
CA ARG A 143 -9.27 -2.28 -3.14
C ARG A 143 -8.99 -2.82 -4.54
N GLU A 144 -10.03 -3.12 -5.33
CA GLU A 144 -9.92 -3.46 -6.75
C GLU A 144 -9.18 -2.36 -7.52
N VAL A 145 -9.55 -1.09 -7.33
CA VAL A 145 -8.90 0.05 -7.99
C VAL A 145 -7.42 0.14 -7.63
N LEU A 146 -7.07 -0.04 -6.35
CA LEU A 146 -5.67 -0.05 -5.90
C LEU A 146 -4.88 -1.19 -6.54
N ALA A 147 -5.45 -2.40 -6.57
CA ALA A 147 -4.81 -3.57 -7.17
C ALA A 147 -4.60 -3.38 -8.68
N ARG A 148 -5.66 -3.02 -9.42
CA ARG A 148 -5.59 -2.77 -10.87
C ARG A 148 -4.63 -1.64 -11.22
N GLY A 149 -4.62 -0.56 -10.45
CA GLY A 149 -3.70 0.55 -10.65
C GLY A 149 -2.24 0.14 -10.47
N ARG A 150 -1.91 -0.61 -9.42
CA ARG A 150 -0.54 -1.11 -9.19
C ARG A 150 -0.11 -2.14 -10.22
N ILE A 151 -0.99 -3.07 -10.62
CA ILE A 151 -0.70 -4.03 -11.69
C ILE A 151 -0.41 -3.28 -13.00
N ALA A 152 -1.22 -2.28 -13.35
CA ALA A 152 -1.01 -1.48 -14.54
C ALA A 152 0.31 -0.69 -14.49
N LEU A 153 0.69 -0.11 -13.34
CA LEU A 153 2.01 0.50 -13.16
C LEU A 153 3.15 -0.50 -13.36
N TYR A 154 3.03 -1.72 -12.80
CA TYR A 154 4.02 -2.78 -12.92
C TYR A 154 4.22 -3.25 -14.38
N GLU A 155 3.15 -3.28 -15.16
CA GLU A 155 3.18 -3.56 -16.61
C GLU A 155 3.63 -2.40 -17.46
N GLY A 156 3.81 -1.22 -16.86
CA GLY A 156 4.10 -0.01 -17.62
C GLY A 156 2.89 0.46 -18.44
N ASP A 157 1.65 0.21 -18.02
CA ASP A 157 0.47 0.91 -18.52
C ASP A 157 0.03 1.99 -17.52
N ALA A 158 0.85 3.06 -17.42
CA ALA A 158 0.57 4.19 -16.55
C ALA A 158 -0.76 4.89 -16.90
N ALA A 159 -1.18 4.84 -18.17
CA ALA A 159 -2.44 5.43 -18.62
C ALA A 159 -3.63 4.65 -18.06
N ALA A 160 -3.60 3.31 -18.08
CA ALA A 160 -4.62 2.49 -17.42
C ALA A 160 -4.67 2.75 -15.92
N ALA A 161 -3.51 2.79 -15.24
CA ALA A 161 -3.45 3.10 -13.82
C ALA A 161 -4.14 4.43 -13.49
N LEU A 162 -3.86 5.47 -14.27
CA LEU A 162 -4.47 6.79 -14.11
C LEU A 162 -5.98 6.76 -14.40
N ARG A 163 -6.43 6.03 -15.44
CA ARG A 163 -7.86 5.86 -15.72
C ARG A 163 -8.61 5.22 -14.55
N PHE A 164 -8.08 4.14 -13.98
CA PHE A 164 -8.72 3.45 -12.86
C PHE A 164 -8.90 4.36 -11.65
N VAL A 165 -7.84 5.08 -11.24
CA VAL A 165 -7.90 5.93 -10.04
C VAL A 165 -8.77 7.18 -10.25
N LEU A 166 -8.77 7.77 -11.46
CA LEU A 166 -9.66 8.89 -11.77
C LEU A 166 -11.13 8.47 -11.82
N ALA A 167 -11.44 7.33 -12.44
CA ALA A 167 -12.80 6.79 -12.48
C ALA A 167 -13.35 6.46 -11.09
N ALA A 168 -12.48 6.00 -10.18
CA ALA A 168 -12.84 5.69 -8.81
C ALA A 168 -13.05 6.92 -7.91
N THR A 169 -12.54 8.10 -8.31
CA THR A 169 -12.55 9.28 -7.43
C THR A 169 -13.97 9.76 -7.10
N PRO A 170 -14.88 10.02 -8.06
CA PRO A 170 -16.25 10.47 -7.74
C PRO A 170 -17.05 9.51 -6.84
N PRO A 171 -17.15 8.19 -7.12
CA PRO A 171 -17.92 7.30 -6.26
C PRO A 171 -17.28 7.12 -4.87
N LEU A 172 -15.96 7.21 -4.75
CA LEU A 172 -15.29 7.20 -3.45
C LEU A 172 -15.63 8.45 -2.64
N LEU A 173 -15.63 9.64 -3.25
CA LEU A 173 -16.03 10.89 -2.61
C LEU A 173 -17.50 10.89 -2.16
N GLY A 174 -18.37 10.25 -2.94
CA GLY A 174 -19.78 10.05 -2.59
C GLY A 174 -20.02 8.95 -1.55
N SER A 175 -18.97 8.25 -1.11
CA SER A 175 -19.05 7.20 -0.09
C SER A 175 -18.62 7.70 1.29
N GLY A 176 -19.02 6.99 2.35
CA GLY A 176 -18.51 7.26 3.71
C GLY A 176 -17.02 6.90 3.90
N MET A 177 -16.40 6.16 2.98
CA MET A 177 -15.01 5.71 3.12
C MET A 177 -14.01 6.84 2.94
N VAL A 178 -14.38 7.94 2.27
CA VAL A 178 -13.51 9.11 2.16
C VAL A 178 -13.17 9.70 3.53
N ALA A 179 -13.96 9.43 4.58
CA ALA A 179 -13.64 9.84 5.94
C ALA A 179 -12.44 9.08 6.54
N ILE A 180 -12.07 7.92 5.99
CA ILE A 180 -10.98 7.07 6.48
C ILE A 180 -9.63 7.62 5.96
N PRO A 181 -8.72 8.08 6.85
CA PRO A 181 -7.43 8.64 6.47
C PRO A 181 -6.59 7.75 5.55
N LEU A 182 -6.55 6.44 5.83
CA LEU A 182 -5.84 5.45 5.03
C LEU A 182 -6.34 5.39 3.58
N VAL A 183 -7.67 5.38 3.40
CA VAL A 183 -8.32 5.32 2.08
C VAL A 183 -7.98 6.56 1.25
N ARG A 184 -8.07 7.76 1.85
CA ARG A 184 -7.66 9.00 1.18
C ARG A 184 -6.18 8.98 0.81
N GLY A 185 -5.32 8.58 1.76
CA GLY A 185 -3.88 8.51 1.55
C GLY A 185 -3.51 7.59 0.38
N GLU A 186 -4.07 6.39 0.34
CA GLU A 186 -3.81 5.42 -0.75
C GLU A 186 -4.31 5.93 -2.11
N LEU A 187 -5.47 6.60 -2.16
CA LEU A 187 -5.98 7.23 -3.38
C LEU A 187 -5.01 8.32 -3.89
N HIS A 188 -4.64 9.26 -3.03
CA HIS A 188 -3.74 10.37 -3.38
C HIS A 188 -2.38 9.84 -3.85
N TYR A 189 -1.85 8.85 -3.17
CA TYR A 189 -0.57 8.26 -3.52
C TYR A 189 -0.60 7.56 -4.88
N LEU A 190 -1.57 6.67 -5.13
CA LEU A 190 -1.68 5.98 -6.41
C LEU A 190 -1.93 6.97 -7.57
N ARG A 191 -2.75 8.00 -7.35
CA ARG A 191 -3.02 9.04 -8.35
C ARG A 191 -1.78 9.85 -8.67
N ALA A 192 -0.97 10.20 -7.67
CA ALA A 192 0.29 10.88 -7.87
C ALA A 192 1.27 10.03 -8.69
N LEU A 193 1.46 8.76 -8.34
CA LEU A 193 2.34 7.83 -9.08
C LEU A 193 1.89 7.66 -10.53
N ALA A 194 0.62 7.39 -10.76
CA ALA A 194 0.09 7.23 -12.12
C ALA A 194 0.22 8.52 -12.93
N SER A 195 -0.03 9.68 -12.32
CA SER A 195 0.13 10.97 -13.00
C SER A 195 1.59 11.24 -13.37
N LEU A 196 2.53 10.97 -12.47
CA LEU A 196 3.96 11.10 -12.72
C LEU A 196 4.43 10.15 -13.82
N ALA A 197 4.01 8.89 -13.78
CA ALA A 197 4.39 7.88 -14.76
C ALA A 197 3.85 8.21 -16.17
N VAL A 198 2.65 8.78 -16.29
CA VAL A 198 2.13 9.29 -17.57
C VAL A 198 2.88 10.55 -18.01
N ALA A 199 3.18 11.47 -17.09
CA ALA A 199 3.92 12.70 -17.40
C ALA A 199 5.36 12.43 -17.89
N ALA A 200 6.02 11.41 -17.34
CA ALA A 200 7.37 10.99 -17.73
C ALA A 200 7.47 10.54 -19.19
N ARG A 201 6.36 10.10 -19.81
CA ARG A 201 6.30 9.62 -21.20
C ARG A 201 6.11 10.72 -22.24
N GLY A 202 6.25 12.00 -21.86
CA GLY A 202 6.11 13.12 -22.79
C GLY A 202 4.67 13.43 -23.20
N SER A 203 3.69 13.12 -22.35
CA SER A 203 2.28 13.47 -22.60
C SER A 203 2.10 14.98 -22.84
N ALA A 204 1.23 15.38 -23.77
CA ALA A 204 0.79 16.77 -23.94
C ALA A 204 0.19 17.37 -22.65
N ARG A 205 -0.25 16.51 -21.71
CA ARG A 205 -0.79 16.90 -20.39
C ARG A 205 0.26 16.89 -19.28
N ALA A 206 1.56 16.72 -19.57
CA ALA A 206 2.61 16.55 -18.55
C ALA A 206 2.61 17.67 -17.49
N VAL A 207 2.36 18.93 -17.88
CA VAL A 207 2.26 20.05 -16.93
C VAL A 207 1.09 19.87 -15.96
N ALA A 208 -0.11 19.56 -16.49
CA ALA A 208 -1.30 19.33 -15.68
C ALA A 208 -1.17 18.09 -14.77
N LEU A 209 -0.55 17.02 -15.27
CA LEU A 209 -0.33 15.80 -14.51
C LEU A 209 0.68 16.00 -13.36
N ARG A 210 1.76 16.75 -13.58
CA ARG A 210 2.67 17.14 -12.51
C ARG A 210 1.98 18.04 -11.48
N ALA A 211 1.10 18.95 -11.92
CA ALA A 211 0.31 19.77 -11.01
C ALA A 211 -0.66 18.94 -10.16
N LEU A 212 -1.30 17.92 -10.75
CA LEU A 212 -2.14 16.96 -10.04
C LEU A 212 -1.33 16.18 -8.98
N ALA A 213 -0.16 15.64 -9.36
CA ALA A 213 0.72 14.96 -8.41
C ALA A 213 1.16 15.89 -7.25
N LEU A 214 1.45 17.16 -7.52
CA LEU A 214 1.75 18.15 -6.46
C LEU A 214 0.53 18.50 -5.59
N ALA A 215 -0.68 18.43 -6.12
CA ALA A 215 -1.90 18.59 -5.32
C ALA A 215 -2.08 17.38 -4.37
N ASP A 216 -1.85 16.17 -4.86
CA ASP A 216 -1.88 14.96 -4.05
C ASP A 216 -0.78 14.96 -2.97
N ALA A 217 0.43 15.42 -3.30
CA ALA A 217 1.51 15.60 -2.31
C ALA A 217 1.14 16.60 -1.21
N ARG A 218 0.38 17.66 -1.53
CA ARG A 218 -0.13 18.61 -0.51
C ARG A 218 -1.22 17.98 0.35
N ALA A 219 -2.07 17.13 -0.21
CA ALA A 219 -3.06 16.39 0.55
C ALA A 219 -2.40 15.40 1.54
N LEU A 220 -1.35 14.71 1.09
CA LEU A 220 -0.58 13.75 1.91
C LEU A 220 0.20 14.40 3.06
N ASP A 221 0.60 15.66 2.93
CA ASP A 221 1.27 16.42 4.00
C ASP A 221 0.38 16.66 5.23
N ARG A 222 -0.95 16.54 5.10
CA ARG A 222 -1.90 16.79 6.20
C ARG A 222 -1.79 15.79 7.37
N ARG A 223 -0.81 14.87 7.32
CA ARG A 223 -0.44 13.87 8.36
C ARG A 223 -1.57 12.94 8.80
N ASP A 224 -2.55 12.77 7.92
CA ASP A 224 -3.64 11.81 8.06
C ASP A 224 -3.13 10.35 8.09
N VAL A 225 -2.00 10.10 7.45
CA VAL A 225 -1.27 8.83 7.47
C VAL A 225 0.21 9.09 7.76
N PHE A 226 0.82 8.27 8.62
CA PHE A 226 2.19 8.49 9.11
C PHE A 226 3.25 8.52 7.99
N TRP A 227 3.02 7.74 6.93
CA TRP A 227 3.89 7.68 5.74
C TRP A 227 3.60 8.79 4.71
N GLY A 228 2.58 9.62 4.92
CA GLY A 228 2.14 10.66 3.98
C GLY A 228 3.22 11.70 3.68
N PRO A 229 3.79 12.39 4.69
CA PRO A 229 4.83 13.42 4.46
C PRO A 229 6.08 12.93 3.71
N PRO A 230 6.70 11.78 4.04
CA PRO A 230 7.84 11.31 3.26
C PRO A 230 7.46 10.92 1.83
N VAL A 231 6.29 10.30 1.61
CA VAL A 231 5.80 10.01 0.25
C VAL A 231 5.52 11.29 -0.54
N ALA A 232 4.97 12.33 0.11
CA ALA A 232 4.81 13.65 -0.50
C ALA A 232 6.15 14.27 -0.92
N ALA A 233 7.21 14.08 -0.12
CA ALA A 233 8.57 14.48 -0.49
C ALA A 233 9.10 13.71 -1.70
N MET A 234 8.86 12.38 -1.79
CA MET A 234 9.19 11.59 -2.98
C MET A 234 8.49 12.13 -4.24
N ILE A 235 7.20 12.46 -4.15
CA ILE A 235 6.42 13.01 -5.26
C ILE A 235 7.02 14.34 -5.73
N ARG A 236 7.37 15.25 -4.81
CA ARG A 236 8.01 16.53 -5.13
C ARG A 236 9.38 16.35 -5.77
N ALA A 237 10.18 15.41 -5.28
CA ALA A 237 11.46 15.05 -5.87
C ALA A 237 11.30 14.54 -7.31
N SER A 238 10.32 13.66 -7.54
CA SER A 238 10.00 13.12 -8.88
C SER A 238 9.59 14.23 -9.86
N VAL A 239 8.77 15.20 -9.42
CA VAL A 239 8.43 16.37 -10.25
C VAL A 239 9.65 17.22 -10.57
N ALA A 240 10.58 17.40 -9.63
CA ALA A 240 11.83 18.13 -9.87
C ALA A 240 12.72 17.40 -10.90
N ALA A 241 12.84 16.07 -10.79
CA ALA A 241 13.59 15.25 -11.75
C ALA A 241 13.00 15.38 -13.15
N GLN A 242 11.68 15.25 -13.29
CA GLN A 242 10.98 15.40 -14.57
C GLN A 242 11.04 16.82 -15.16
N ARG A 243 11.46 17.82 -14.36
CA ARG A 243 11.72 19.21 -14.80
C ARG A 243 13.20 19.45 -15.14
N GLY A 244 14.02 18.41 -15.20
CA GLY A 244 15.45 18.51 -15.49
C GLY A 244 16.31 18.97 -14.32
N ARG A 245 15.76 19.00 -13.09
CA ARG A 245 16.49 19.46 -11.89
C ARG A 245 17.03 18.29 -11.10
N ALA A 246 17.90 17.49 -11.73
CA ALA A 246 18.35 16.20 -11.19
C ALA A 246 19.04 16.30 -9.81
N ALA A 247 19.91 17.29 -9.61
CA ALA A 247 20.58 17.50 -8.32
C ALA A 247 19.59 17.86 -7.19
N GLU A 248 18.66 18.78 -7.46
CA GLU A 248 17.59 19.15 -6.51
C GLU A 248 16.69 17.95 -6.19
N ALA A 249 16.37 17.13 -7.20
CA ALA A 249 15.58 15.93 -7.04
C ALA A 249 16.29 14.88 -6.18
N ALA A 250 17.58 14.64 -6.43
CA ALA A 250 18.38 13.68 -5.69
C ALA A 250 18.51 14.06 -4.21
N GLU A 251 18.75 15.32 -3.90
CA GLU A 251 18.86 15.79 -2.51
C GLU A 251 17.51 15.68 -1.77
N ARG A 252 16.41 16.07 -2.41
CA ARG A 252 15.08 15.89 -1.82
C ARG A 252 14.73 14.42 -1.61
N MET A 253 15.09 13.56 -2.57
CA MET A 253 14.85 12.13 -2.47
C MET A 253 15.66 11.50 -1.34
N ARG A 254 16.90 11.94 -1.12
CA ARG A 254 17.74 11.51 0.02
C ARG A 254 17.07 11.84 1.37
N GLY A 255 16.50 13.04 1.50
CA GLY A 255 15.73 13.40 2.69
C GLY A 255 14.46 12.55 2.89
N ALA A 256 13.76 12.23 1.81
CA ALA A 256 12.59 11.35 1.84
C ALA A 256 12.97 9.91 2.22
N GLU A 257 14.04 9.37 1.64
CA GLU A 257 14.62 8.06 1.94
C GLU A 257 14.93 7.94 3.45
N ALA A 258 15.68 8.90 4.01
CA ALA A 258 16.03 8.89 5.43
C ALA A 258 14.80 9.00 6.37
N ALA A 259 13.74 9.69 5.93
CA ALA A 259 12.49 9.74 6.68
C ALA A 259 11.73 8.42 6.63
N LEU A 260 11.72 7.71 5.49
CA LEU A 260 11.09 6.40 5.35
C LEU A 260 11.84 5.32 6.14
N ASP A 261 13.18 5.35 6.11
CA ASP A 261 14.00 4.43 6.89
C ASP A 261 13.74 4.58 8.40
N ARG A 262 13.66 5.82 8.91
CA ARG A 262 13.31 6.07 10.32
C ARG A 262 11.91 5.60 10.71
N LEU A 263 10.97 5.59 9.77
CA LEU A 263 9.62 5.06 10.00
C LEU A 263 9.58 3.53 9.96
N GLY A 264 10.62 2.86 9.42
CA GLY A 264 10.58 1.43 9.13
C GLY A 264 9.86 1.09 7.82
N ALA A 265 9.59 2.08 6.96
CA ALA A 265 8.99 1.91 5.63
C ALA A 265 10.07 1.56 4.58
N ALA A 266 10.88 0.54 4.88
CA ALA A 266 12.11 0.22 4.17
C ALA A 266 11.90 -0.11 2.68
N LEU A 267 10.73 -0.65 2.30
CA LEU A 267 10.44 -0.91 0.89
C LEU A 267 10.29 0.39 0.08
N LEU A 268 9.62 1.40 0.64
CA LEU A 268 9.51 2.71 0.03
C LEU A 268 10.88 3.41 -0.01
N ALA A 269 11.69 3.27 1.04
CA ALA A 269 13.04 3.81 1.07
C ALA A 269 13.93 3.18 -0.01
N ALA A 270 13.85 1.87 -0.24
CA ALA A 270 14.55 1.20 -1.31
C ALA A 270 14.11 1.71 -2.71
N ALA A 271 12.81 1.92 -2.93
CA ALA A 271 12.31 2.51 -4.17
C ALA A 271 12.81 3.96 -4.37
N ALA A 272 12.82 4.78 -3.31
CA ALA A 272 13.37 6.13 -3.30
C ALA A 272 14.87 6.15 -3.63
N ARG A 273 15.65 5.26 -3.01
CA ARG A 273 17.09 5.08 -3.26
C ARG A 273 17.37 4.73 -4.72
N ARG A 274 16.58 3.81 -5.28
CA ARG A 274 16.68 3.42 -6.68
C ARG A 274 16.42 4.59 -7.62
N ALA A 275 15.32 5.33 -7.41
CA ALA A 275 14.98 6.50 -8.21
C ALA A 275 16.06 7.59 -8.14
N ARG A 276 16.58 7.85 -6.93
CA ARG A 276 17.71 8.76 -6.71
C ARG A 276 18.94 8.34 -7.49
N GLY A 277 19.29 7.05 -7.46
CA GLY A 277 20.42 6.51 -8.22
C GLY A 277 20.28 6.68 -9.74
N VAL A 278 19.08 6.45 -10.27
CA VAL A 278 18.78 6.66 -11.70
C VAL A 278 18.98 8.13 -12.10
N TRP A 279 18.51 9.08 -11.29
CA TRP A 279 18.64 10.50 -11.62
C TRP A 279 20.05 11.05 -11.45
N LEU A 280 20.82 10.52 -10.50
CA LEU A 280 22.19 10.95 -10.23
C LEU A 280 23.14 10.48 -11.33
N GLY A 281 22.93 9.26 -11.85
CA GLY A 281 23.82 8.66 -12.85
C GLY A 281 25.25 8.45 -12.33
N GLY A 282 26.19 8.19 -13.24
CA GLY A 282 27.60 7.93 -12.89
C GLY A 282 27.80 6.70 -12.00
N ASP A 283 28.98 6.58 -11.39
CA ASP A 283 29.30 5.46 -10.49
C ASP A 283 28.48 5.49 -9.19
N GLU A 284 28.30 6.67 -8.59
CA GLU A 284 27.49 6.82 -7.37
C GLU A 284 26.03 6.41 -7.63
N GLY A 285 25.42 6.87 -8.72
CA GLY A 285 24.06 6.49 -9.09
C GLY A 285 23.90 5.01 -9.37
N ARG A 286 24.85 4.39 -10.08
CA ARG A 286 24.87 2.94 -10.32
C ARG A 286 24.96 2.15 -9.03
N ALA A 287 25.80 2.56 -8.08
CA ALA A 287 25.93 1.91 -6.79
C ALA A 287 24.61 1.97 -5.98
N LEU A 288 23.90 3.11 -6.02
CA LEU A 288 22.61 3.27 -5.36
C LEU A 288 21.51 2.37 -5.96
N VAL A 289 21.46 2.27 -7.29
CA VAL A 289 20.53 1.36 -7.98
C VAL A 289 20.85 -0.09 -7.62
N ALA A 290 22.10 -0.51 -7.72
CA ALA A 290 22.52 -1.87 -7.38
C ALA A 290 22.21 -2.24 -5.93
N ALA A 291 22.45 -1.32 -4.99
CA ALA A 291 22.14 -1.54 -3.58
C ALA A 291 20.62 -1.67 -3.33
N ALA A 292 19.80 -0.87 -4.00
CA ALA A 292 18.34 -0.97 -3.89
C ALA A 292 17.81 -2.26 -4.52
N ASP A 293 18.31 -2.64 -5.69
CA ASP A 293 17.91 -3.84 -6.42
C ASP A 293 18.28 -5.09 -5.61
N ALA A 294 19.53 -5.20 -5.13
CA ALA A 294 19.98 -6.31 -4.28
C ALA A 294 19.16 -6.42 -2.98
N TRP A 295 18.78 -5.28 -2.37
CA TRP A 295 17.95 -5.28 -1.17
C TRP A 295 16.54 -5.84 -1.43
N MET A 296 15.93 -5.51 -2.57
CA MET A 296 14.61 -6.03 -2.97
C MET A 296 14.67 -7.50 -3.39
N GLU A 297 15.71 -7.90 -4.13
CA GLU A 297 15.96 -9.28 -4.55
C GLU A 297 16.14 -10.21 -3.35
N ALA A 298 16.90 -9.79 -2.34
CA ALA A 298 17.06 -10.53 -1.08
C ALA A 298 15.74 -10.74 -0.32
N ARG A 299 14.68 -10.01 -0.68
CA ARG A 299 13.32 -10.13 -0.14
C ARG A 299 12.36 -10.81 -1.10
N GLY A 300 12.84 -11.38 -2.20
CA GLY A 300 12.03 -12.15 -3.14
C GLY A 300 11.36 -11.33 -4.24
N VAL A 301 11.81 -10.10 -4.49
CA VAL A 301 11.38 -9.32 -5.67
C VAL A 301 12.21 -9.72 -6.88
N ARG A 302 11.55 -10.25 -7.92
CA ARG A 302 12.19 -10.75 -9.15
C ARG A 302 12.59 -9.68 -10.15
N ARG A 303 11.83 -8.57 -10.19
CA ARG A 303 12.06 -7.42 -11.10
C ARG A 303 12.03 -6.11 -10.31
N PRO A 304 13.10 -5.76 -9.58
CA PRO A 304 13.16 -4.56 -8.75
C PRO A 304 12.79 -3.28 -9.51
N GLU A 305 13.13 -3.17 -10.78
CA GLU A 305 12.83 -2.03 -11.64
C GLU A 305 11.34 -1.82 -11.87
N ARG A 306 10.60 -2.89 -12.14
CA ARG A 306 9.14 -2.85 -12.37
C ARG A 306 8.40 -2.68 -11.06
N PHE A 307 8.90 -3.33 -10.02
CA PHE A 307 8.31 -3.28 -8.69
C PHE A 307 8.44 -1.89 -8.05
N ALA A 308 9.63 -1.28 -8.14
CA ALA A 308 9.87 0.08 -7.68
C ALA A 308 9.00 1.10 -8.42
N ALA A 309 8.67 0.90 -9.70
CA ALA A 309 7.75 1.77 -10.44
C ALA A 309 6.31 1.77 -9.91
N THR A 310 5.93 0.77 -9.09
CA THR A 310 4.64 0.75 -8.38
C THR A 310 4.65 1.55 -7.07
N LEU A 311 5.82 2.05 -6.66
CA LEU A 311 6.10 2.69 -5.37
C LEU A 311 6.74 4.08 -5.50
N GLY A 312 7.46 4.35 -6.59
CA GLY A 312 8.12 5.63 -6.89
C GLY A 312 7.82 6.08 -8.32
N GLY A 313 7.85 7.39 -8.55
CA GLY A 313 7.59 8.01 -9.85
C GLY A 313 8.84 8.52 -10.56
#